data_AF-A0AAU4MNJ0-F1
#
_entry.id   AF-A0AAU4MNJ0-F1
#
_cell.length_a   1.000
_cell.length_b   1.000
_cell.length_c   1.000
_cell.angle_alpha   90.00
_cell.angle_beta   90.00
_cell.angle_gamma   90.00
#
_symmetry.space_group_name_H-M   'P 1'
#
loop_
_entity.id
_entity.type
_entity.pdbx_description
1 polymer ?
#
loop_
_entity_poly.entity_id
_entity_poly.type
_entity_poly.pdbx_seq_one_letter_code
_entity_poly.pdbx_strand_id
1 'polypeptide(L)'
;MNAGVWILLLVVVAAAVVGLRFYRYPGSWRHVFAPEHDDARRDLGTARDTLRGLERTARKELSRAKATVESAAAAHRRRVRRAEEHLDTLRNPGRGGHRSELGALSLHEHVLAVHTDALSADLPLHEIALRSDHSPTAGHVYLVAPDGKQHLLTYPVEEVAEEDVRRFVVDVHNAIASAKTLARERPALIRQAAAELRSTKTDTAEQEEARLRLDAVTARQRADTRIPEARRDLDAAHDRWHLLTGRRPR
;
A
#
# COMPACT_ATOMS: atom_id res chain seq x y z
N MET A 1 42.40 -4.27 26.40
CA MET A 1 41.22 -3.74 27.13
C MET A 1 41.51 -3.82 28.60
N ASN A 2 41.74 -2.67 29.25
CA ASN A 2 42.27 -2.62 30.61
C ASN A 2 41.21 -3.08 31.62
N ALA A 3 41.60 -3.93 32.58
CA ALA A 3 40.71 -4.41 33.65
C ALA A 3 39.97 -3.28 34.37
N GLY A 4 40.56 -2.08 34.46
CA GLY A 4 39.92 -0.89 35.02
C GLY A 4 38.66 -0.42 34.28
N VAL A 5 38.54 -0.62 32.97
CA VAL A 5 37.34 -0.23 32.19
C VAL A 5 36.16 -1.15 32.53
N TRP A 6 36.41 -2.45 32.69
CA TRP A 6 35.39 -3.41 33.09
C TRP A 6 34.91 -3.20 34.52
N ILE A 7 35.84 -2.90 35.44
CA ILE A 7 35.51 -2.56 36.83
C ILE A 7 34.63 -1.31 36.88
N LEU A 8 34.98 -0.25 36.15
CA LEU A 8 34.18 0.98 36.10
C LEU A 8 32.76 0.71 35.55
N LEU A 9 32.63 -0.07 34.48
CA LEU A 9 31.34 -0.40 33.88
C LEU A 9 30.45 -1.20 34.85
N LEU A 10 31.03 -2.18 35.55
CA LEU A 10 30.32 -2.92 36.60
C LEU A 10 29.84 -2.02 37.74
N VAL A 11 30.67 -1.06 38.18
CA VAL A 11 30.30 -0.09 39.23
C VAL A 11 29.15 0.80 38.77
N VAL A 12 29.18 1.28 37.52
CA VAL A 12 28.09 2.12 36.97
C VAL A 12 26.78 1.32 36.87
N VAL A 13 26.83 0.08 36.39
CA VAL A 13 25.64 -0.79 36.32
C VAL A 13 25.12 -1.09 37.73
N ALA A 14 25.99 -1.39 38.70
CA ALA A 14 25.59 -1.62 40.08
C ALA A 14 24.93 -0.37 40.71
N ALA A 15 25.54 0.81 40.52
CA ALA A 15 24.98 2.08 40.99
C ALA A 15 23.61 2.38 40.35
N ALA A 16 23.45 2.10 39.05
CA ALA A 16 22.18 2.26 38.34
C ALA A 16 21.10 1.30 38.88
N VAL A 17 21.44 0.03 39.12
CA VAL A 17 20.53 -0.98 39.69
C VAL A 17 20.10 -0.57 41.10
N VAL A 18 21.04 -0.13 41.94
CA VAL A 18 20.76 0.37 43.31
C VAL A 18 19.89 1.62 43.25
N GLY A 19 20.19 2.58 42.38
CA GLY A 19 19.38 3.78 42.18
C GLY A 19 17.95 3.46 41.74
N LEU A 20 17.79 2.52 40.80
CA LEU A 20 16.47 2.04 40.35
C LEU A 20 15.70 1.35 41.49
N ARG A 21 16.41 0.58 42.33
CA ARG A 21 15.84 -0.08 43.51
C ARG A 21 15.31 0.94 44.52
N PHE A 22 16.10 1.98 44.83
CA PHE A 22 15.66 3.08 45.71
C PHE A 22 14.50 3.89 45.12
N TYR A 23 14.48 4.09 43.80
CA TYR A 23 13.35 4.74 43.13
C TYR A 23 12.06 3.92 43.23
N ARG A 24 12.14 2.59 43.08
CA ARG A 24 10.98 1.69 43.13
C ARG A 24 10.46 1.43 44.54
N TYR A 25 11.34 1.49 45.54
CA TYR A 25 11.08 1.17 46.94
C TYR A 25 11.65 2.28 47.85
N PRO A 26 10.98 3.44 47.98
CA PRO A 26 11.49 4.54 48.77
C PRO A 26 11.50 4.19 50.27
N GLY A 27 12.57 4.58 50.98
CA GLY A 27 12.74 4.30 52.41
C GLY A 27 14.20 4.37 52.82
N SER A 28 14.52 3.86 54.01
CA SER A 28 15.92 3.67 54.45
C SER A 28 16.54 2.41 53.82
N TRP A 29 17.87 2.28 53.88
CA TRP A 29 18.61 1.11 53.37
C TRP A 29 18.04 -0.24 53.85
N ARG A 30 17.58 -0.30 55.11
CA ARG A 30 16.91 -1.50 55.66
C ARG A 30 15.63 -1.85 54.89
N HIS A 31 14.80 -0.88 54.55
CA HIS A 31 13.58 -1.13 53.78
C HIS A 31 13.83 -1.61 52.35
N VAL A 32 14.98 -1.26 51.76
CA VAL A 32 15.33 -1.61 50.38
C VAL A 32 15.95 -3.01 50.27
N PHE A 33 16.72 -3.42 51.28
CA PHE A 33 17.55 -4.63 51.21
C PHE A 33 17.37 -5.62 52.36
N ALA A 34 16.81 -5.22 53.52
CA ALA A 34 16.64 -6.15 54.64
C ALA A 34 15.56 -7.20 54.33
N PRO A 35 15.77 -8.47 54.73
CA PRO A 35 14.85 -9.57 54.45
C PRO A 35 13.48 -9.37 55.11
N GLU A 36 13.43 -8.65 56.23
CA GLU A 36 12.21 -8.30 56.98
C GLU A 36 11.13 -7.61 56.12
N HIS A 37 11.53 -6.94 55.03
CA HIS A 37 10.61 -6.25 54.12
C HIS A 37 10.49 -6.91 52.74
N ASP A 38 11.02 -8.13 52.56
CA ASP A 38 10.94 -8.83 51.26
C ASP A 38 9.49 -9.09 50.83
N ASP A 39 8.62 -9.45 51.77
CA ASP A 39 7.20 -9.72 51.47
C ASP A 39 6.50 -8.47 50.96
N ALA A 40 6.70 -7.32 51.61
CA ALA A 40 6.14 -6.04 51.19
C ALA A 40 6.68 -5.58 49.83
N ARG A 41 7.98 -5.81 49.55
CA ARG A 41 8.57 -5.52 48.23
C ARG A 41 7.99 -6.42 47.14
N ARG A 42 7.83 -7.71 47.43
CA ARG A 42 7.26 -8.70 46.50
C ARG A 42 5.80 -8.36 46.20
N ASP A 43 4.99 -8.11 47.22
CA ASP A 43 3.59 -7.70 47.09
C ASP A 43 3.43 -6.47 46.18
N LEU A 44 4.21 -5.41 46.44
CA LEU A 44 4.19 -4.21 45.61
C LEU A 44 4.66 -4.47 44.17
N GLY A 45 5.70 -5.31 44.00
CA GLY A 45 6.18 -5.73 42.69
C GLY A 45 5.10 -6.48 41.90
N THR A 46 4.47 -7.48 42.53
CA THR A 46 3.39 -8.28 41.96
C THR A 46 2.19 -7.42 41.59
N ALA A 47 1.75 -6.49 42.44
CA ALA A 47 0.64 -5.59 42.12
C ALA A 47 0.93 -4.71 40.89
N ARG A 48 2.15 -4.16 40.79
CA ARG A 48 2.59 -3.36 39.62
C ARG A 48 2.62 -4.19 38.34
N ASP A 49 3.20 -5.38 38.40
CA ASP A 49 3.36 -6.24 37.24
C ASP A 49 2.01 -6.77 36.74
N THR A 50 1.09 -7.10 37.66
CA THR A 50 -0.30 -7.46 37.34
C THR A 50 -1.01 -6.32 36.60
N LEU A 51 -1.00 -5.11 37.16
CA LEU A 51 -1.65 -3.95 36.51
C LEU A 51 -1.05 -3.66 35.13
N ARG A 52 0.29 -3.63 35.02
CA ARG A 52 0.96 -3.39 33.74
C ARG A 52 0.66 -4.48 32.71
N GLY A 53 0.60 -5.74 33.14
CA GLY A 53 0.24 -6.87 32.29
C GLY A 53 -1.16 -6.72 31.71
N LEU A 54 -2.14 -6.37 32.55
CA LEU A 54 -3.52 -6.13 32.14
C LEU A 54 -3.64 -4.93 31.17
N GLU A 55 -3.05 -3.78 31.52
CA GLU A 55 -3.10 -2.58 30.68
C GLU A 55 -2.41 -2.79 29.34
N ARG A 56 -1.27 -3.49 29.32
CA ARG A 56 -0.55 -3.81 28.08
C ARG A 56 -1.39 -4.74 27.20
N THR A 57 -2.06 -5.72 27.78
CA THR A 57 -2.92 -6.65 27.04
C THR A 57 -4.11 -5.91 26.44
N ALA A 58 -4.83 -5.11 27.24
CA ALA A 58 -5.93 -4.29 26.76
C ALA A 58 -5.50 -3.32 25.64
N ARG A 59 -4.37 -2.63 25.82
CA ARG A 59 -3.82 -1.73 24.79
C ARG A 59 -3.48 -2.48 23.49
N LYS A 60 -2.89 -3.67 23.59
CA LYS A 60 -2.53 -4.49 22.43
C LYS A 60 -3.77 -4.97 21.68
N GLU A 61 -4.80 -5.41 22.38
CA GLU A 61 -6.07 -5.80 21.76
C GLU A 61 -6.75 -4.64 21.05
N LEU A 62 -6.84 -3.48 21.71
CA LEU A 62 -7.44 -2.29 21.11
C LEU A 62 -6.66 -1.80 19.89
N SER A 63 -5.33 -1.79 19.98
CA SER A 63 -4.46 -1.42 18.86
C SER A 63 -4.62 -2.36 17.66
N ARG A 64 -4.76 -3.68 17.90
CA ARG A 64 -5.04 -4.65 16.83
C ARG A 64 -6.39 -4.40 16.18
N ALA A 65 -7.44 -4.17 16.96
CA ALA A 65 -8.77 -3.89 16.43
C ALA A 65 -8.79 -2.60 15.58
N LYS A 66 -8.12 -1.53 16.04
CA LYS A 66 -7.95 -0.29 15.25
C LYS A 66 -7.20 -0.54 13.95
N ALA A 67 -6.10 -1.29 14.00
CA ALA A 67 -5.32 -1.64 12.81
C ALA A 67 -6.16 -2.45 11.80
N THR A 68 -7.08 -3.31 12.25
CA THR A 68 -8.02 -4.02 11.38
C THR A 68 -8.99 -3.07 10.68
N VAL A 69 -9.51 -2.05 11.37
CA VAL A 69 -10.37 -1.02 10.73
C VAL A 69 -9.59 -0.24 9.67
N GLU A 70 -8.38 0.19 10.00
CA GLU A 70 -7.51 0.93 9.08
C GLU A 70 -7.13 0.10 7.86
N SER A 71 -6.80 -1.19 8.05
CA SER A 71 -6.42 -2.09 6.96
C SER A 71 -7.60 -2.39 6.04
N ALA A 72 -8.81 -2.63 6.59
CA ALA A 72 -10.03 -2.80 5.82
C ALA A 72 -10.36 -1.54 4.99
N ALA A 73 -10.23 -0.35 5.60
CA ALA A 73 -10.44 0.89 4.89
C ALA A 73 -9.40 1.14 3.79
N ALA A 74 -8.14 0.80 4.03
CA ALA A 74 -7.10 0.88 3.01
C ALA A 74 -7.33 -0.13 1.87
N ALA A 75 -7.81 -1.33 2.19
CA ALA A 75 -8.16 -2.35 1.19
C ALA A 75 -9.31 -1.88 0.29
N HIS A 76 -10.39 -1.37 0.87
CA HIS A 76 -11.51 -0.80 0.11
C HIS A 76 -11.05 0.34 -0.81
N ARG A 77 -10.27 1.32 -0.30
CA ARG A 77 -9.72 2.40 -1.14
C ARG A 77 -8.87 1.89 -2.30
N ARG A 78 -8.09 0.83 -2.10
CA ARG A 78 -7.30 0.22 -3.19
C ARG A 78 -8.20 -0.44 -4.24
N ARG A 79 -9.27 -1.14 -3.81
CA ARG A 79 -10.24 -1.74 -4.75
C ARG A 79 -10.92 -0.67 -5.60
N VAL A 80 -11.42 0.39 -4.97
CA VAL A 80 -12.04 1.52 -5.67
C VAL A 80 -11.07 2.13 -6.67
N ARG A 81 -9.83 2.42 -6.26
CA ARG A 81 -8.83 3.00 -7.15
C ARG A 81 -8.51 2.11 -8.36
N ARG A 82 -8.35 0.80 -8.17
CA ARG A 82 -8.13 -0.14 -9.27
C ARG A 82 -9.30 -0.15 -10.26
N ALA A 83 -10.53 -0.11 -9.75
CA ALA A 83 -11.72 -0.03 -10.61
C ALA A 83 -11.81 1.31 -11.36
N GLU A 84 -11.36 2.41 -10.74
CA GLU A 84 -11.25 3.72 -11.40
C GLU A 84 -10.17 3.72 -12.48
N GLU A 85 -8.98 3.21 -12.18
CA GLU A 85 -7.86 3.05 -13.13
C GLU A 85 -8.26 2.16 -14.32
N HIS A 86 -8.97 1.06 -14.07
CA HIS A 86 -9.48 0.19 -15.13
C HIS A 86 -10.49 0.92 -16.04
N LEU A 87 -11.44 1.64 -15.44
CA LEU A 87 -12.42 2.43 -16.19
C LEU A 87 -11.74 3.55 -17.00
N ASP A 88 -10.73 4.20 -16.44
CA ASP A 88 -9.97 5.25 -17.12
C ASP A 88 -9.18 4.67 -18.28
N THR A 89 -8.52 3.52 -18.11
CA THR A 89 -7.81 2.81 -19.18
C THR A 89 -8.74 2.47 -20.35
N LEU A 90 -9.97 2.04 -20.08
CA LEU A 90 -10.96 1.75 -21.13
C LEU A 90 -11.42 3.00 -21.89
N ARG A 91 -11.48 4.15 -21.20
CA ARG A 91 -11.86 5.44 -21.81
C ARG A 91 -10.70 6.02 -22.62
N ASN A 92 -9.50 5.94 -22.05
CA ASN A 92 -8.29 6.60 -22.51
C ASN A 92 -7.15 5.56 -22.55
N PRO A 93 -7.14 4.66 -23.53
CA PRO A 93 -6.13 3.59 -23.60
C PRO A 93 -4.72 4.11 -23.92
N GLY A 94 -4.59 5.38 -24.34
CA GLY A 94 -3.32 5.97 -24.74
C GLY A 94 -2.76 5.33 -26.01
N ARG A 95 -1.42 5.39 -26.18
CA ARG A 95 -0.73 4.73 -27.30
C ARG A 95 -0.64 3.21 -27.12
N GLY A 96 -0.50 2.77 -25.88
CA GLY A 96 -0.13 1.40 -25.52
C GLY A 96 1.33 1.08 -25.84
N GLY A 97 1.69 -0.21 -25.78
CA GLY A 97 3.07 -0.66 -26.02
C GLY A 97 3.52 -0.44 -27.47
N HIS A 98 4.80 -0.11 -27.68
CA HIS A 98 5.42 -0.12 -29.01
C HIS A 98 5.49 -1.56 -29.55
N ARG A 99 5.19 -1.74 -30.85
CA ARG A 99 5.18 -3.06 -31.50
C ARG A 99 6.21 -3.17 -32.62
N SER A 100 6.21 -2.22 -33.55
CA SER A 100 7.11 -2.23 -34.70
C SER A 100 7.29 -0.83 -35.28
N GLU A 101 8.27 -0.67 -36.16
CA GLU A 101 8.64 0.61 -36.79
C GLU A 101 9.01 0.40 -38.26
N LEU A 102 8.71 1.39 -39.09
CA LEU A 102 9.07 1.47 -40.50
C LEU A 102 9.36 2.93 -40.89
N GLY A 103 10.62 3.34 -40.71
CA GLY A 103 11.05 4.73 -40.92
C GLY A 103 10.20 5.71 -40.11
N ALA A 104 9.45 6.58 -40.79
CA ALA A 104 8.58 7.57 -40.15
C ALA A 104 7.32 7.00 -39.46
N LEU A 105 7.06 5.70 -39.56
CA LEU A 105 5.87 5.06 -38.99
C LEU A 105 6.24 4.19 -37.80
N SER A 106 5.60 4.41 -36.65
CA SER A 106 5.74 3.56 -35.47
C SER A 106 4.38 2.99 -35.08
N LEU A 107 4.25 1.66 -35.13
CA LEU A 107 3.05 0.96 -34.70
C LEU A 107 3.08 0.78 -33.18
N HIS A 108 2.07 1.32 -32.51
CA HIS A 108 1.76 1.03 -31.12
C HIS A 108 0.48 0.18 -31.03
N GLU A 109 0.16 -0.29 -29.83
CA GLU A 109 -1.00 -1.14 -29.59
C GLU A 109 -2.35 -0.50 -29.97
N HIS A 110 -2.47 0.83 -29.82
CA HIS A 110 -3.74 1.53 -30.05
C HIS A 110 -3.66 2.62 -31.12
N VAL A 111 -2.45 3.06 -31.49
CA VAL A 111 -2.22 4.13 -32.46
C VAL A 111 -1.13 3.75 -33.45
N LEU A 112 -1.19 4.34 -34.65
CA LEU A 112 -0.06 4.45 -35.56
C LEU A 112 0.51 5.86 -35.42
N ALA A 113 1.72 5.98 -34.88
CA ALA A 113 2.41 7.26 -34.79
C ALA A 113 3.12 7.53 -36.12
N VAL A 114 2.89 8.72 -36.68
CA VAL A 114 3.49 9.16 -37.94
C VAL A 114 4.40 10.34 -37.64
N HIS A 115 5.63 10.31 -38.14
CA HIS A 115 6.64 11.36 -37.94
C HIS A 115 7.25 11.76 -39.29
N THR A 116 6.49 12.51 -40.08
CA THR A 116 6.92 13.07 -41.37
C THR A 116 6.86 14.59 -41.34
N ASP A 117 7.53 15.25 -42.28
CA ASP A 117 7.44 16.71 -42.42
C ASP A 117 6.01 17.20 -42.70
N ALA A 118 5.20 16.38 -43.38
CA ALA A 118 3.83 16.71 -43.75
C ALA A 118 2.78 16.33 -42.68
N LEU A 119 3.11 15.36 -41.82
CA LEU A 119 2.20 14.82 -40.81
C LEU A 119 3.00 14.29 -39.61
N SER A 120 2.77 14.90 -38.44
CA SER A 120 3.26 14.44 -37.15
C SER A 120 2.09 14.27 -36.19
N ALA A 121 1.59 13.04 -36.04
CA ALA A 121 0.38 12.76 -35.27
C ALA A 121 0.28 11.29 -34.84
N ASP A 122 -0.43 11.04 -33.74
CA ASP A 122 -0.87 9.72 -33.32
C ASP A 122 -2.26 9.44 -33.92
N LEU A 123 -2.35 8.48 -34.84
CA LEU A 123 -3.60 8.15 -35.51
C LEU A 123 -4.24 6.91 -34.86
N PRO A 124 -5.49 6.98 -34.37
CA PRO A 124 -6.17 5.82 -33.80
C PRO A 124 -6.33 4.70 -34.84
N LEU A 125 -5.87 3.49 -34.50
CA LEU A 125 -5.86 2.37 -35.46
C LEU A 125 -7.25 2.03 -36.02
N HIS A 126 -8.31 2.24 -35.25
CA HIS A 126 -9.68 1.93 -35.67
C HIS A 126 -10.26 2.92 -36.70
N GLU A 127 -9.61 4.08 -36.91
CA GLU A 127 -10.05 5.16 -37.78
C GLU A 127 -9.20 5.33 -39.04
N ILE A 128 -8.14 4.53 -39.20
CA ILE A 128 -7.25 4.60 -40.36
C ILE A 128 -7.43 3.43 -41.32
N ALA A 129 -6.89 3.61 -42.53
CA ALA A 129 -6.66 2.53 -43.48
C ALA A 129 -5.24 2.65 -44.05
N LEU A 130 -4.61 1.49 -44.27
CA LEU A 130 -3.29 1.42 -44.88
C LEU A 130 -3.38 0.58 -46.15
N ARG A 131 -2.65 0.97 -47.20
CA ARG A 131 -2.44 0.15 -48.39
C ARG A 131 -0.99 0.30 -48.81
N SER A 132 -0.37 -0.76 -49.29
CA SER A 132 0.91 -0.68 -49.97
C SER A 132 0.79 -0.95 -51.46
N ASP A 133 1.75 -0.40 -52.19
CA ASP A 133 2.07 -0.75 -53.57
C ASP A 133 3.60 -0.82 -53.70
N HIS A 134 4.11 -1.45 -54.76
CA HIS A 134 5.53 -1.68 -54.95
C HIS A 134 5.94 -1.41 -56.38
N SER A 135 7.12 -0.84 -56.52
CA SER A 135 7.82 -0.65 -57.79
C SER A 135 9.22 -1.28 -57.69
N PRO A 136 9.94 -1.46 -58.82
CA PRO A 136 11.29 -2.01 -58.77
C PRO A 136 12.29 -1.20 -57.93
N THR A 137 12.02 0.08 -57.67
CA THR A 137 12.94 1.00 -56.99
C THR A 137 12.44 1.46 -55.63
N ALA A 138 11.15 1.31 -55.32
CA ALA A 138 10.59 1.78 -54.06
C ALA A 138 9.31 1.03 -53.66
N GLY A 139 9.13 0.87 -52.35
CA GLY A 139 7.84 0.57 -51.73
C GLY A 139 7.05 1.85 -51.46
N HIS A 140 5.76 1.83 -51.75
CA HIS A 140 4.84 2.94 -51.50
C HIS A 140 3.81 2.52 -50.45
N VAL A 141 3.63 3.33 -49.41
CA VAL A 141 2.61 3.13 -48.38
C VAL A 141 1.64 4.31 -48.42
N TYR A 142 0.38 4.01 -48.70
CA TYR A 142 -0.73 4.95 -48.67
C TYR A 142 -1.48 4.81 -47.35
N LEU A 143 -1.46 5.89 -46.58
CA LEU A 143 -2.15 6.00 -45.30
C LEU A 143 -3.34 6.95 -45.44
N VAL A 144 -4.54 6.45 -45.13
CA VAL A 144 -5.74 7.28 -45.03
C VAL A 144 -5.96 7.63 -43.56
N ALA A 145 -5.85 8.92 -43.24
CA ALA A 145 -6.04 9.45 -41.90
C ALA A 145 -7.54 9.59 -41.54
N PRO A 146 -7.88 9.82 -40.26
CA PRO A 146 -9.27 9.97 -39.82
C PRO A 146 -10.03 11.13 -40.47
N ASP A 147 -9.32 12.14 -40.96
CA ASP A 147 -9.89 13.27 -41.72
C ASP A 147 -10.21 12.90 -43.19
N GLY A 148 -9.93 11.66 -43.58
CA GLY A 148 -10.13 11.14 -44.94
C GLY A 148 -9.01 11.49 -45.92
N LYS A 149 -7.98 12.24 -45.51
CA LYS A 149 -6.86 12.57 -46.39
C LYS A 149 -5.92 11.39 -46.54
N GLN A 150 -5.37 11.25 -47.74
CA GLN A 150 -4.41 10.22 -48.09
C GLN A 150 -3.00 10.80 -48.08
N HIS A 151 -2.09 10.13 -47.37
CA HIS A 151 -0.68 10.45 -47.27
C HIS A 151 0.13 9.34 -47.95
N LEU A 152 1.08 9.72 -48.81
CA LEU A 152 1.99 8.80 -49.48
C LEU A 152 3.35 8.84 -48.80
N LEU A 153 3.80 7.69 -48.33
CA LEU A 153 5.17 7.46 -47.85
C LEU A 153 5.90 6.57 -48.85
N THR A 154 7.09 6.99 -49.26
CA THR A 154 7.91 6.26 -50.22
C THR A 154 9.18 5.80 -49.51
N TYR A 155 9.46 4.51 -49.64
CA TYR A 155 10.63 3.85 -49.06
C TYR A 155 11.50 3.31 -50.19
N PRO A 156 12.69 3.88 -50.44
CA PRO A 156 13.61 3.36 -51.43
C PRO A 156 14.00 1.92 -51.11
N VAL A 157 14.08 1.04 -52.12
CA VAL A 157 14.47 -0.36 -51.92
C VAL A 157 15.89 -0.49 -51.37
N GLU A 158 16.76 0.50 -51.62
CA GLU A 158 18.10 0.52 -51.04
C GLU A 158 18.12 0.77 -49.52
N GLU A 159 17.08 1.42 -48.98
CA GLU A 159 16.99 1.77 -47.56
C GLU A 159 16.15 0.75 -46.77
N VAL A 160 15.07 0.27 -47.39
CA VAL A 160 14.10 -0.62 -46.74
C VAL A 160 13.70 -1.72 -47.73
N ALA A 161 13.91 -2.97 -47.33
CA ALA A 161 13.54 -4.11 -48.16
C ALA A 161 12.02 -4.18 -48.34
N GLU A 162 11.57 -4.61 -49.52
CA GLU A 162 10.15 -4.81 -49.82
C GLU A 162 9.46 -5.73 -48.80
N GLU A 163 10.18 -6.77 -48.34
CA GLU A 163 9.71 -7.71 -47.32
C GLU A 163 9.39 -7.00 -45.99
N ASP A 164 10.20 -6.04 -45.58
CA ASP A 164 9.99 -5.28 -44.35
C ASP A 164 8.75 -4.39 -44.44
N VAL A 165 8.58 -3.70 -45.59
CA VAL A 165 7.37 -2.91 -45.87
C VAL A 165 6.14 -3.81 -45.84
N ARG A 166 6.20 -4.97 -46.51
CA ARG A 166 5.09 -5.92 -46.57
C ARG A 166 4.73 -6.46 -45.19
N ARG A 167 5.72 -6.88 -44.40
CA ARG A 167 5.54 -7.38 -43.03
C ARG A 167 4.90 -6.32 -42.14
N PHE A 168 5.43 -5.09 -42.16
CA PHE A 168 4.88 -3.99 -41.38
C PHE A 168 3.43 -3.69 -41.74
N VAL A 169 3.10 -3.65 -43.04
CA VAL A 169 1.71 -3.40 -43.49
C VAL A 169 0.75 -4.49 -43.02
N VAL A 170 1.17 -5.76 -43.05
CA VAL A 170 0.38 -6.88 -42.52
C VAL A 170 0.16 -6.73 -41.00
N ASP A 171 1.20 -6.37 -40.25
CA ASP A 171 1.09 -6.13 -38.81
C ASP A 171 0.12 -4.98 -38.50
N VAL A 172 0.19 -3.88 -39.24
CA VAL A 172 -0.75 -2.75 -39.11
C VAL A 172 -2.17 -3.17 -39.48
N HIS A 173 -2.39 -3.95 -40.54
CA HIS A 173 -3.73 -4.46 -40.89
C HIS A 173 -4.34 -5.33 -39.78
N ASN A 174 -3.55 -6.25 -39.23
CA ASN A 174 -3.98 -7.09 -38.11
C ASN A 174 -4.31 -6.25 -36.87
N ALA A 175 -3.50 -5.21 -36.60
CA ALA A 175 -3.72 -4.28 -35.51
C ALA A 175 -4.98 -3.42 -35.72
N ILE A 176 -5.23 -2.92 -36.94
CA ILE A 176 -6.45 -2.19 -37.31
C ILE A 176 -7.69 -3.07 -37.13
N ALA A 177 -7.64 -4.33 -37.59
CA ALA A 177 -8.76 -5.26 -37.43
C ALA A 177 -9.09 -5.49 -35.94
N SER A 178 -8.06 -5.73 -35.13
CA SER A 178 -8.20 -5.89 -33.67
C SER A 178 -8.74 -4.62 -33.01
N ALA A 179 -8.23 -3.45 -33.39
CA ALA A 179 -8.67 -2.16 -32.87
C ALA A 179 -10.13 -1.85 -33.21
N LYS A 180 -10.60 -2.23 -34.41
CA LYS A 180 -12.01 -2.07 -34.80
C LYS A 180 -12.94 -2.97 -33.99
N THR A 181 -12.56 -4.21 -33.72
CA THR A 181 -13.31 -5.10 -32.83
C THR A 181 -13.38 -4.51 -31.43
N LEU A 182 -12.23 -4.10 -30.87
CA LEU A 182 -12.18 -3.47 -29.56
C LEU A 182 -13.02 -2.19 -29.50
N ALA A 183 -12.99 -1.34 -30.53
CA ALA A 183 -13.79 -0.11 -30.58
C ALA A 183 -15.30 -0.40 -30.55
N ARG A 184 -15.76 -1.49 -31.17
CA ARG A 184 -17.16 -1.94 -31.11
C ARG A 184 -17.56 -2.43 -29.72
N GLU A 185 -16.67 -3.14 -29.04
CA GLU A 185 -16.91 -3.72 -27.70
C GLU A 185 -16.75 -2.70 -26.56
N ARG A 186 -15.88 -1.70 -26.76
CA ARG A 186 -15.49 -0.72 -25.73
C ARG A 186 -16.65 -0.05 -25.01
N PRO A 187 -17.74 0.40 -25.67
CA PRO A 187 -18.89 0.99 -24.95
C PRO A 187 -19.54 0.02 -23.96
N ALA A 188 -19.61 -1.27 -24.27
CA ALA A 188 -20.14 -2.28 -23.36
C ALA A 188 -19.20 -2.51 -22.18
N LEU A 189 -17.89 -2.62 -22.44
CA LEU A 189 -16.86 -2.75 -21.40
C LEU A 189 -16.86 -1.54 -20.45
N ILE A 190 -16.95 -0.32 -20.98
CA ILE A 190 -17.05 0.91 -20.16
C ILE A 190 -18.30 0.86 -19.27
N ARG A 191 -19.46 0.44 -19.79
CA ARG A 191 -20.68 0.32 -18.98
C ARG A 191 -20.53 -0.71 -17.87
N GLN A 192 -19.93 -1.85 -18.18
CA GLN A 192 -19.66 -2.92 -17.21
C GLN A 192 -18.70 -2.43 -16.11
N ALA A 193 -17.54 -1.89 -16.48
CA ALA A 193 -16.56 -1.36 -15.53
C ALA A 193 -17.13 -0.22 -14.66
N ALA A 194 -17.99 0.64 -15.24
CA ALA A 194 -18.68 1.68 -14.47
C ALA A 194 -19.68 1.09 -13.45
N ALA A 195 -20.36 -0.01 -13.79
CA ALA A 195 -21.24 -0.71 -12.86
C ALA A 195 -20.44 -1.39 -11.72
N GLU A 196 -19.32 -2.02 -12.07
CA GLU A 196 -18.40 -2.62 -11.09
C GLU A 196 -17.82 -1.58 -10.13
N LEU A 197 -17.41 -0.41 -10.64
CA LEU A 197 -16.94 0.70 -9.80
C LEU A 197 -18.03 1.16 -8.82
N ARG A 198 -19.29 1.28 -9.27
CA ARG A 198 -20.42 1.63 -8.39
C ARG A 198 -20.61 0.57 -7.31
N SER A 199 -20.62 -0.71 -7.67
CA SER A 199 -20.74 -1.83 -6.72
C SER A 199 -19.60 -1.83 -5.70
N THR A 200 -18.36 -1.62 -6.15
CA THR A 200 -17.17 -1.59 -5.30
C THR A 200 -17.21 -0.41 -4.32
N LYS A 201 -17.72 0.76 -4.75
CA LYS A 201 -17.89 1.94 -3.87
C LYS A 201 -18.92 1.69 -2.76
N THR A 202 -19.94 0.88 -3.02
CA THR A 202 -20.97 0.53 -2.02
C THR A 202 -20.60 -0.69 -1.17
N ASP A 203 -19.58 -1.47 -1.56
CA ASP A 203 -19.12 -2.64 -0.81
C ASP A 203 -18.26 -2.25 0.39
N THR A 204 -18.94 -1.89 1.49
CA THR A 204 -18.35 -1.48 2.77
C THR A 204 -18.44 -2.57 3.86
N ALA A 205 -18.89 -3.78 3.52
CA ALA A 205 -19.18 -4.84 4.49
C ALA A 205 -17.97 -5.19 5.38
N GLU A 206 -16.77 -5.33 4.81
CA GLU A 206 -15.54 -5.60 5.56
C GLU A 206 -15.18 -4.45 6.53
N GLN A 207 -15.45 -3.19 6.16
CA GLN A 207 -15.18 -2.04 7.02
C GLN A 207 -16.17 -2.00 8.18
N GLU A 208 -17.44 -2.30 7.92
CA GLU A 208 -18.50 -2.38 8.93
C GLU A 208 -18.21 -3.50 9.92
N GLU A 209 -17.83 -4.70 9.45
CA GLU A 209 -17.44 -5.80 10.31
C GLU A 209 -16.23 -5.45 11.19
N ALA A 210 -15.22 -4.79 10.62
CA ALA A 210 -14.06 -4.34 11.39
C ALA A 210 -14.44 -3.32 12.47
N ARG A 211 -15.37 -2.40 12.18
CA ARG A 211 -15.89 -1.43 13.16
C ARG A 211 -16.67 -2.12 14.28
N LEU A 212 -17.55 -3.07 13.94
CA LEU A 212 -18.28 -3.87 14.94
C LEU A 212 -17.33 -4.61 15.88
N ARG A 213 -16.24 -5.17 15.34
CA ARG A 213 -15.20 -5.82 16.17
C ARG A 213 -14.49 -4.83 17.09
N LEU A 214 -14.17 -3.63 16.61
CA LEU A 214 -13.58 -2.58 17.44
C LEU A 214 -14.53 -2.13 18.56
N ASP A 215 -15.82 -1.98 18.26
CA ASP A 215 -16.85 -1.62 19.23
C ASP A 215 -17.01 -2.72 20.28
N ALA A 216 -17.02 -3.99 19.87
CA ALA A 216 -17.08 -5.13 20.78
C ALA A 216 -15.86 -5.19 21.73
N VAL A 217 -14.64 -4.98 21.21
CA VAL A 217 -13.42 -4.90 22.06
C VAL A 217 -13.52 -3.73 23.02
N THR A 218 -13.99 -2.58 22.56
CA THR A 218 -14.12 -1.37 23.39
C THR A 218 -15.16 -1.57 24.50
N ALA A 219 -16.33 -2.14 24.17
CA ALA A 219 -17.38 -2.46 25.14
C ALA A 219 -16.89 -3.47 26.18
N ARG A 220 -16.21 -4.53 25.74
CA ARG A 220 -15.61 -5.52 26.64
C ARG A 220 -14.61 -4.90 27.60
N GLN A 221 -13.72 -4.03 27.12
CA GLN A 221 -12.75 -3.36 27.98
C GLN A 221 -13.37 -2.37 28.97
N ARG A 222 -14.49 -1.73 28.59
CA ARG A 222 -15.25 -0.86 29.52
C ARG A 222 -15.93 -1.66 30.64
N ALA A 223 -16.39 -2.87 30.33
CA ALA A 223 -17.02 -3.76 31.31
C ALA A 223 -16.01 -4.54 32.17
N ASP A 224 -14.73 -4.58 31.79
CA ASP A 224 -13.70 -5.35 32.47
C ASP A 224 -13.27 -4.68 33.79
N THR A 225 -13.66 -5.29 34.92
CA THR A 225 -13.36 -4.77 36.27
C THR A 225 -11.93 -5.07 36.73
N ARG A 226 -11.19 -5.94 36.03
CA ARG A 226 -9.86 -6.40 36.48
C ARG A 226 -8.84 -5.28 36.55
N ILE A 227 -8.87 -4.33 35.61
CA ILE A 227 -7.96 -3.17 35.64
C ILE A 227 -8.29 -2.23 36.82
N PRO A 228 -9.55 -1.81 37.02
CA PRO A 228 -9.94 -1.09 38.25
C PRO A 228 -9.59 -1.82 39.55
N GLU A 229 -9.78 -3.13 39.61
CA GLU A 229 -9.39 -3.97 40.76
C GLU A 229 -7.87 -3.96 40.98
N ALA A 230 -7.08 -4.26 39.95
CA ALA A 230 -5.62 -4.24 40.05
C ALA A 230 -5.06 -2.85 40.42
N ARG A 231 -5.76 -1.76 40.05
CA ARG A 231 -5.42 -0.40 40.52
C ARG A 231 -5.65 -0.24 42.02
N ARG A 232 -6.81 -0.70 42.52
CA ARG A 232 -7.11 -0.70 43.97
C ARG A 232 -6.11 -1.54 44.74
N ASP A 233 -5.73 -2.71 44.22
CA ASP A 233 -4.73 -3.58 44.85
C ASP A 233 -3.34 -2.92 44.90
N LEU A 234 -2.94 -2.25 43.83
CA LEU A 234 -1.70 -1.48 43.78
C LEU A 234 -1.73 -0.30 44.77
N ASP A 235 -2.84 0.42 44.87
CA ASP A 235 -2.99 1.50 45.85
C ASP A 235 -2.93 0.97 47.29
N ALA A 236 -3.60 -0.15 47.57
CA ALA A 236 -3.52 -0.81 48.87
C ALA A 236 -2.07 -1.26 49.20
N ALA A 237 -1.32 -1.76 48.21
CA ALA A 237 0.09 -2.11 48.37
C ALA A 237 0.97 -0.86 48.60
N HIS A 238 0.68 0.26 47.93
CA HIS A 238 1.33 1.54 48.19
C HIS A 238 1.07 2.05 49.61
N ASP A 239 -0.16 1.94 50.10
CA ASP A 239 -0.53 2.37 51.44
C ASP A 239 0.14 1.50 52.52
N ARG A 240 0.16 0.17 52.33
CA ARG A 240 0.95 -0.74 53.20
C ARG A 240 2.43 -0.37 53.24
N TRP A 241 3.03 -0.08 52.07
CA TRP A 241 4.42 0.36 52.01
C TRP A 241 4.64 1.70 52.71
N HIS A 242 3.70 2.65 52.57
CA HIS A 242 3.79 3.95 53.20
C HIS A 242 3.70 3.84 54.73
N LEU A 243 2.81 3.01 55.25
CA LEU A 243 2.71 2.74 56.69
C LEU A 243 4.01 2.16 57.27
N LEU A 244 4.70 1.30 56.51
CA LEU A 244 5.97 0.69 56.94
C LEU A 244 7.16 1.67 56.88
N THR A 245 7.21 2.53 55.86
CA THR A 245 8.44 3.28 55.53
C THR A 245 8.33 4.80 55.70
N GLY A 246 7.13 5.31 55.93
CA GLY A 246 6.83 6.75 55.92
C GLY A 246 6.90 7.40 54.54
N ARG A 247 7.14 6.64 53.46
CA ARG A 247 7.26 7.17 52.08
C ARG A 247 6.42 6.37 51.10
N ARG A 248 5.59 7.04 50.29
CA ARG A 248 4.76 6.35 49.28
C ARG A 248 5.58 6.07 48.01
N PRO A 249 5.55 4.85 47.45
CA PRO A 249 6.15 4.54 46.16
C PRO A 249 5.42 5.23 45.01
N ARG A 250 6.14 5.49 43.90
CA ARG A 250 5.56 5.93 42.63
C ARG A 250 5.22 4.77 41.71
#